data_AF-A0A530QHL4-F1
#
_entry.id   AF-A0A530QHL4-F1
#
_cell.length_a   1.000
_cell.length_b   1.000
_cell.length_c   1.000
_cell.angle_alpha   90.00
_cell.angle_beta   90.00
_cell.angle_gamma   90.00
#
_symmetry.space_group_name_H-M   'P 1'
#
loop_
_entity.id
_entity.type
_entity.pdbx_description
1 polymer ?
#
loop_
_entity_poly.entity_id
_entity_poly.type
_entity_poly.pdbx_seq_one_letter_code
_entity_poly.pdbx_strand_id
1 'polypeptide(L)' 'MTKAVDPASQSPVLQSLDMRSRDIFRRIVESYLRDGEPVGSRSLSRILPSSLSPATIRNVMSDLEHLGLIYA' A
#
# COMPACT_ATOMS: atom_id res chain seq x y z
N MET A 1 2.62 28.08 -11.38
CA MET A 1 2.91 27.07 -12.42
C MET A 1 3.16 25.75 -11.72
N THR A 2 2.13 24.90 -11.64
CA THR A 2 2.19 23.55 -11.06
C THR A 2 3.14 22.71 -11.91
N LYS A 3 4.27 22.29 -11.33
CA LYS A 3 5.23 21.41 -12.00
C LYS A 3 4.51 20.11 -12.35
N ALA A 4 4.38 19.82 -13.64
CA ALA A 4 3.87 18.54 -14.10
C ALA A 4 4.74 17.44 -13.47
N VAL A 5 4.11 16.49 -12.78
CA VAL A 5 4.80 15.25 -12.40
C VAL A 5 5.14 14.55 -13.70
N ASP A 6 6.42 14.46 -14.01
CA ASP A 6 6.91 13.71 -15.17
C ASP A 6 6.42 12.26 -15.04
N PRO A 7 5.63 11.73 -15.98
CA PRO A 7 5.11 10.36 -15.89
C PRO A 7 6.24 9.31 -15.95
N ALA A 8 7.43 9.71 -16.42
CA ALA A 8 8.63 8.90 -16.49
C ALA A 8 9.40 8.78 -15.15
N SER A 9 9.03 9.57 -14.12
CA SER A 9 9.67 9.55 -12.81
C SER A 9 9.00 8.62 -11.80
N GLN A 10 8.04 7.78 -12.23
CA GLN A 10 7.42 6.80 -11.36
C GLN A 10 8.38 5.63 -11.10
N SER A 11 8.68 5.34 -9.84
CA SER A 11 9.58 4.24 -9.45
C SER A 11 9.16 2.93 -10.13
N PRO A 12 10.09 2.19 -10.77
CA PRO A 12 9.76 0.95 -11.50
C PRO A 12 9.09 -0.09 -10.60
N VAL A 13 9.39 -0.07 -9.30
CA VAL A 13 8.75 -0.92 -8.29
C VAL A 13 7.23 -0.69 -8.23
N LEU A 14 6.78 0.57 -8.23
CA LEU A 14 5.35 0.90 -8.15
C LEU A 14 4.58 0.47 -9.40
N GLN A 15 5.25 0.43 -10.56
CA GLN A 15 4.68 -0.05 -11.82
C GLN A 15 4.54 -1.57 -11.85
N SER A 16 5.40 -2.30 -11.12
CA SER A 16 5.38 -3.77 -11.05
C SER A 16 4.32 -4.34 -10.11
N LEU A 17 3.74 -3.51 -9.24
CA LEU A 17 2.72 -3.95 -8.30
C LEU A 17 1.41 -4.30 -9.01
N ASP A 18 0.84 -5.46 -8.66
CA ASP A 18 -0.50 -5.81 -9.08
C ASP A 18 -1.56 -4.87 -8.44
N MET A 19 -2.78 -4.92 -8.97
CA MET A 19 -3.87 -4.05 -8.51
C MET A 19 -4.13 -4.18 -7.01
N ARG A 20 -4.05 -5.40 -6.47
CA ARG A 20 -4.31 -5.68 -5.06
C ARG A 20 -3.26 -5.06 -4.15
N SER A 21 -1.98 -5.24 -4.49
CA SER A 21 -0.84 -4.73 -3.77
C SER A 21 -0.83 -3.21 -3.79
N ARG A 22 -1.17 -2.61 -4.93
CA ARG A 22 -1.34 -1.15 -5.06
C ARG A 22 -2.45 -0.61 -4.17
N ASP A 23 -3.60 -1.29 -4.11
CA ASP A 23 -4.71 -0.85 -3.26
C ASP A 23 -4.39 -0.96 -1.77
N ILE A 24 -3.76 -2.07 -1.36
CA ILE A 24 -3.33 -2.26 0.03
C ILE A 24 -2.28 -1.21 0.40
N PHE A 25 -1.26 -1.01 -0.44
CA PHE A 25 -0.21 -0.02 -0.22
C PHE A 25 -0.78 1.40 -0.12
N ARG A 26 -1.62 1.80 -1.08
CA ARG A 26 -2.29 3.10 -1.05
C ARG A 26 -3.06 3.29 0.25
N ARG A 27 -3.78 2.27 0.72
CA ARG A 27 -4.58 2.37 1.94
C ARG A 27 -3.72 2.48 3.21
N ILE A 28 -2.58 1.80 3.26
CA ILE A 28 -1.60 1.95 4.33
C ILE A 28 -1.11 3.40 4.39
N VAL A 29 -0.65 3.93 3.26
CA VAL A 29 -0.13 5.32 3.17
C VAL A 29 -1.21 6.33 3.55
N GLU A 30 -2.42 6.20 3.02
CA GLU A 30 -3.55 7.08 3.35
C GLU A 30 -3.92 7.06 4.84
N SER A 31 -3.87 5.89 5.49
CA SER A 31 -4.19 5.79 6.92
C SER A 31 -3.04 6.33 7.77
N TYR A 32 -1.79 6.03 7.41
CA TYR A 32 -0.62 6.53 8.13
C TYR A 32 -0.51 8.06 8.04
N LEU A 33 -0.72 8.65 6.87
CA LEU A 33 -0.71 10.11 6.70
C LEU A 33 -1.84 10.82 7.44
N ARG A 34 -2.96 10.14 7.69
CA ARG A 34 -4.12 10.69 8.39
C ARG A 34 -3.92 10.67 9.90
N ASP A 35 -3.48 9.53 10.43
CA ASP A 35 -3.54 9.23 11.87
C ASP A 35 -2.15 9.18 12.52
N GLY A 36 -1.08 9.04 11.74
CA GLY A 36 0.30 8.87 12.22
C GLY A 36 0.60 7.48 12.79
N GLU A 37 -0.40 6.60 12.83
CA GLU A 37 -0.32 5.30 13.51
C GLU A 37 -0.04 4.15 12.52
N PRO A 38 0.70 3.12 12.95
CA PRO A 38 0.95 1.93 12.14
C PRO A 38 -0.35 1.15 11.87
N VAL A 39 -0.46 0.60 10.67
CA VAL A 39 -1.69 -0.02 10.18
C VAL A 39 -1.50 -1.52 10.04
N GLY A 40 -2.29 -2.30 10.78
CA GLY A 40 -2.28 -3.76 10.73
C GLY A 40 -3.28 -4.35 9.73
N SER A 41 -3.02 -5.60 9.30
CA SER A 41 -3.88 -6.37 8.39
C SER A 41 -5.34 -6.51 8.83
N ARG A 42 -5.61 -6.61 10.14
CA ARG A 42 -6.99 -6.63 10.69
C ARG A 42 -7.71 -5.30 10.52
N SER A 43 -6.98 -4.19 10.55
CA SER A 43 -7.56 -2.87 10.30
C SER A 43 -7.86 -2.73 8.82
N LEU A 44 -6.88 -3.08 7.97
CA LEU A 44 -7.02 -3.08 6.52
C LEU A 44 -8.19 -3.95 6.04
N SER A 45 -8.38 -5.15 6.59
CA SER A 45 -9.48 -6.03 6.20
C SER A 45 -10.87 -5.46 6.46
N ARG A 46 -11.01 -4.48 7.37
CA ARG A 46 -12.29 -3.81 7.66
C ARG A 46 -12.57 -2.61 6.76
N ILE A 47 -11.51 -2.00 6.21
CA ILE A 47 -11.61 -0.75 5.44
C ILE A 47 -11.40 -0.95 3.94
N LEU A 48 -10.86 -2.10 3.52
CA LEU A 48 -10.73 -2.46 2.11
C LEU A 48 -12.11 -2.83 1.56
N PRO A 49 -12.45 -2.36 0.34
CA PRO A 49 -13.73 -2.66 -0.30
C PRO A 49 -13.86 -4.13 -0.72
N SER A 50 -12.75 -4.85 -0.83
CA SER A 50 -12.73 -6.30 -1.07
C SER A 50 -12.66 -7.07 0.25
N SER A 51 -13.40 -8.19 0.34
CA SER A 51 -13.47 -9.08 1.50
C SER A 51 -12.19 -9.93 1.67
N LEU A 52 -11.03 -9.29 1.65
CA LEU A 52 -9.75 -9.95 1.87
C LEU A 52 -9.60 -10.32 3.35
N SER A 53 -9.20 -11.57 3.58
CA SER A 53 -8.90 -12.02 4.94
C SER A 53 -7.66 -11.29 5.49
N PRO A 54 -7.55 -11.11 6.83
CA PRO A 54 -6.33 -10.58 7.44
C PRO A 54 -5.09 -11.39 7.07
N ALA A 55 -5.20 -12.71 6.86
CA ALA A 55 -4.07 -13.54 6.46
C ALA A 55 -3.58 -13.19 5.04
N THR A 56 -4.51 -13.04 4.09
CA THR A 56 -4.19 -12.62 2.72
C THR A 56 -3.51 -11.25 2.69
N ILE A 57 -3.99 -10.31 3.51
CA ILE A 57 -3.39 -8.97 3.59
C ILE A 57 -1.99 -9.03 4.20
N ARG A 58 -1.75 -9.86 5.23
CA ARG A 58 -0.40 -10.04 5.79
C ARG A 58 0.59 -10.52 4.75
N ASN A 59 0.20 -11.47 3.90
CA ASN A 59 1.08 -11.97 2.83
C ASN A 59 1.47 -10.83 1.89
N VAL A 60 0.49 -10.03 1.44
CA VAL A 60 0.77 -8.87 0.59
C VAL A 60 1.62 -7.83 1.30
N MET A 61 1.37 -7.55 2.58
CA MET A 61 2.22 -6.65 3.36
C MET A 61 3.66 -7.14 3.47
N SER A 62 3.86 -8.46 3.61
CA SER A 62 5.21 -9.04 3.59
C SER A 62 5.87 -8.85 2.23
N ASP A 63 5.15 -9.04 1.12
CA ASP A 63 5.69 -8.78 -0.22
C ASP A 63 6.08 -7.30 -0.38
N LEU A 64 5.24 -6.37 0.10
CA LEU A 64 5.53 -4.93 0.08
C LEU A 64 6.76 -4.56 0.94
N GLU A 65 6.95 -5.24 2.06
CA GLU A 65 8.13 -5.07 2.92
C GLU A 65 9.41 -5.58 2.22
N HIS A 66 9.35 -6.75 1.57
CA HIS A 66 10.49 -7.26 0.78
C HIS A 66 10.86 -6.35 -0.38
N LEU A 67 9.88 -5.64 -0.95
CA LEU A 67 10.10 -4.61 -1.98
C LEU A 67 10.62 -3.28 -1.41
N GLY A 68 10.76 -3.15 -0.09
CA GLY A 68 11.22 -1.95 0.60
C GLY A 68 10.21 -0.80 0.59
N LEU A 69 8.93 -1.08 0.36
CA LEU A 69 7.87 -0.07 0.28
C LEU A 69 7.26 0.25 1.65
N ILE A 70 7.26 -0.71 2.57
CA ILE A 70 6.83 -0.55 3.96
C ILE A 70 7.83 -1.25 4.89
N TYR A 71 7.74 -0.96 6.19
CA TYR A 71 8.56 -1.60 7.22
C TYR A 71 7.69 -1.90 8.44
N ALA A 72 8.03 -2.96 9.17
CA ALA A 72 7.33 -3.38 10.39
C ALA A 72 7.98 -2.87 11.68
#